data_AF-A0A388PZN3-F1
#
_entry.id   AF-A0A388PZN3-F1
#
_cell.length_a   1.000
_cell.length_b   1.000
_cell.length_c   1.000
_cell.angle_alpha   90.00
_cell.angle_beta   90.00
_cell.angle_gamma   90.00
#
_symmetry.space_group_name_H-M   'P 1'
#
loop_
_entity.id
_entity.type
_entity.pdbx_description
1 polymer ?
#
loop_
_entity_poly.entity_id
_entity_poly.type
_entity_poly.pdbx_seq_one_letter_code
_entity_poly.pdbx_strand_id
1 'polypeptide(L)'
;MVTDLILHTKKNLKKYKIKTIDDVYNSKKFIVSFSPKLIKANNQIREFLKLNMYENKSVKEMTDKAEKIIKTLYIYLIKNNKKFLPSDIKNKWGLERSVSDFIAGMTDKFAIDLYNKIR
;
A
#
# COMPACT_ATOMS: atom_id res chain seq x y z
N MET A 1 2.34 -17.49 14.43
CA MET A 1 2.54 -17.03 13.04
C MET A 1 4.00 -17.12 12.61
N VAL A 2 4.93 -16.48 13.33
CA VAL A 2 6.38 -16.50 13.00
C VAL A 2 6.94 -17.92 12.88
N THR A 3 6.70 -18.78 13.88
CA THR A 3 7.19 -20.17 13.85
C THR A 3 6.65 -20.96 12.66
N ASP A 4 5.37 -20.81 12.34
CA ASP A 4 4.75 -21.47 11.19
C ASP A 4 5.37 -20.99 9.88
N LEU A 5 5.57 -19.68 9.72
CA LEU A 5 6.22 -19.10 8.55
C LEU A 5 7.61 -19.68 8.33
N ILE A 6 8.43 -19.73 9.39
CA ILE A 6 9.81 -20.25 9.32
C ILE A 6 9.78 -21.73 8.94
N LEU A 7 8.98 -22.55 9.62
CA LEU A 7 8.92 -23.99 9.39
C LEU A 7 8.36 -24.32 8.00
N HIS A 8 7.30 -23.65 7.58
CA HIS A 8 6.67 -23.87 6.28
C HIS A 8 7.58 -23.40 5.14
N THR A 9 8.25 -22.26 5.30
CA THR A 9 9.26 -21.77 4.34
C THR A 9 10.42 -22.76 4.23
N LYS A 10 10.96 -23.27 5.34
CA LYS A 10 12.02 -24.31 5.33
C LYS A 10 11.55 -25.57 4.60
N LYS A 11 10.29 -25.98 4.78
CA LYS A 11 9.69 -27.10 4.05
C LYS A 11 9.58 -26.82 2.55
N ASN A 12 9.18 -25.61 2.17
CA ASN A 12 9.05 -25.19 0.77
C ASN A 12 10.40 -25.12 0.07
N LEU A 13 11.44 -24.58 0.72
CA LEU A 13 12.81 -24.57 0.19
C LEU A 13 13.28 -25.99 -0.18
N LYS A 14 13.06 -26.95 0.73
CA LYS A 14 13.38 -28.37 0.46
C LYS A 14 12.51 -28.95 -0.66
N LYS A 15 11.19 -28.73 -0.60
CA LYS A 15 10.22 -29.27 -1.57
C LYS A 15 10.47 -28.78 -2.99
N TYR A 16 10.82 -27.51 -3.14
CA TYR A 16 11.10 -26.88 -4.43
C TYR A 16 12.58 -26.92 -4.81
N LYS A 17 13.41 -27.61 -4.01
CA LYS A 17 14.85 -27.81 -4.25
C LYS A 17 15.61 -26.49 -4.45
N ILE A 18 15.21 -25.44 -3.74
CA ILE A 18 15.83 -24.12 -3.79
C ILE A 18 17.17 -24.18 -3.08
N LYS A 19 18.25 -23.89 -3.80
CA LYS A 19 19.63 -23.87 -3.29
C LYS A 19 20.32 -22.55 -3.59
N THR A 20 19.97 -21.90 -4.70
CA THR A 20 20.54 -20.63 -5.14
C THR A 20 19.49 -19.53 -5.18
N ILE A 21 19.94 -18.29 -5.37
CA ILE A 21 19.04 -17.16 -5.60
C ILE A 21 18.32 -17.27 -6.95
N ASP A 22 18.97 -17.84 -7.96
CA ASP A 22 18.36 -18.09 -9.26
C ASP A 22 17.19 -19.08 -9.16
N ASP A 23 17.30 -20.08 -8.29
CA ASP A 23 16.18 -20.99 -8.01
C ASP A 23 14.98 -20.25 -7.42
N VAL A 24 15.21 -19.23 -6.59
CA VAL A 24 14.16 -18.37 -6.03
C VAL A 24 13.47 -17.58 -7.14
N TYR A 25 14.23 -16.93 -8.01
CA TYR A 25 13.70 -16.13 -9.12
C TYR A 25 12.94 -16.97 -10.14
N ASN A 26 13.41 -18.20 -10.40
CA ASN A 26 12.79 -19.12 -11.35
C ASN A 26 11.62 -19.95 -10.74
N SER A 27 11.37 -19.84 -9.44
CA SER A 27 10.31 -20.60 -8.78
C SER A 27 8.91 -20.13 -9.21
N LYS A 28 8.08 -21.07 -9.67
CA LYS A 28 6.65 -20.83 -9.99
C LYS A 28 5.75 -20.77 -8.76
N LYS A 29 6.29 -20.98 -7.55
CA LYS A 29 5.53 -21.08 -6.29
C LYS A 29 6.12 -20.15 -5.25
N PHE A 30 5.27 -19.57 -4.40
CA PHE A 30 5.70 -18.80 -3.25
C PHE A 30 6.47 -19.67 -2.27
N ILE A 31 7.75 -19.35 -2.10
CA ILE A 31 8.66 -20.06 -1.20
C ILE A 31 8.37 -19.65 0.25
N VAL A 32 8.24 -18.35 0.50
CA VAL A 32 7.88 -17.78 1.80
C VAL A 32 6.37 -17.71 1.89
N SER A 33 5.77 -18.57 2.70
CA SER A 33 4.33 -18.60 2.92
C SER A 33 3.99 -19.23 4.26
N PHE A 34 2.84 -18.85 4.82
CA PHE A 34 2.25 -19.57 5.94
C PHE A 34 1.73 -20.93 5.48
N SER A 35 1.59 -21.88 6.40
CA SER A 35 0.95 -23.15 6.12
C SER A 35 -0.51 -22.97 5.70
N PRO A 36 -1.09 -23.89 4.91
CA PRO A 36 -2.50 -23.81 4.52
C PRO A 36 -3.46 -23.66 5.71
N LYS A 37 -3.14 -24.29 6.84
CA LYS A 37 -3.92 -24.17 8.08
C LYS A 37 -3.91 -22.74 8.61
N LEU A 38 -2.73 -22.12 8.69
CA LEU A 38 -2.61 -20.76 9.21
C LEU A 38 -3.14 -19.71 8.22
N ILE A 39 -3.02 -19.92 6.91
CA ILE A 39 -3.67 -19.08 5.89
C ILE A 39 -5.19 -19.08 6.10
N LYS A 40 -5.80 -20.25 6.28
CA LYS A 40 -7.25 -20.37 6.51
C LYS A 40 -7.67 -19.61 7.77
N ALA A 41 -6.96 -19.78 8.89
CA ALA A 41 -7.24 -19.07 10.13
C ALA A 41 -7.05 -17.54 9.98
N ASN A 42 -5.99 -17.10 9.30
CA ASN A 42 -5.74 -15.67 9.07
C ASN A 42 -6.81 -15.03 8.18
N ASN A 43 -7.35 -15.76 7.21
CA ASN A 43 -8.47 -15.29 6.39
C ASN A 43 -9.74 -15.11 7.22
N GLN A 44 -10.05 -16.02 8.14
CA GLN A 44 -11.18 -15.87 9.06
C GLN A 44 -11.05 -14.61 9.93
N ILE A 45 -9.84 -14.30 10.41
CA ILE A 45 -9.57 -13.06 11.16
C ILE A 45 -9.77 -11.84 10.27
N ARG A 46 -9.28 -11.87 9.03
CA ARG A 46 -9.46 -10.76 8.06
C ARG A 46 -10.93 -10.51 7.76
N GLU A 47 -11.72 -11.55 7.55
CA GLU A 47 -13.18 -11.45 7.34
C GLU A 47 -13.87 -10.85 8.56
N PHE A 48 -13.53 -11.34 9.76
CA PHE A 48 -14.05 -10.79 11.01
C PHE A 48 -13.72 -9.29 11.14
N LEU A 49 -12.47 -8.88 10.91
CA LEU A 49 -12.05 -7.48 10.98
C LEU A 49 -12.69 -6.61 9.89
N LYS A 50 -12.90 -7.16 8.70
CA LYS A 50 -13.60 -6.45 7.62
C LYS A 50 -14.99 -6.03 8.08
N LEU A 51 -15.78 -6.99 8.57
CA LEU A 51 -17.17 -6.75 8.99
C LEU A 51 -17.26 -5.88 10.24
N ASN A 52 -16.41 -6.13 11.24
CA ASN A 52 -16.56 -5.52 12.57
C ASN A 52 -15.73 -4.24 12.78
N MET A 53 -14.70 -4.01 11.97
CA MET A 53 -13.80 -2.86 12.11
C MET A 53 -13.82 -1.95 10.87
N TYR A 54 -13.46 -2.47 9.70
CA TYR A 54 -13.31 -1.64 8.49
C TYR A 54 -14.66 -1.18 7.92
N GLU A 55 -15.71 -1.99 8.06
CA GLU A 55 -17.05 -1.63 7.59
C GLU A 55 -17.84 -0.75 8.56
N ASN A 56 -17.27 -0.42 9.73
CA ASN A 56 -17.86 0.49 10.69
C ASN A 56 -18.09 1.87 10.06
N LYS A 57 -19.23 2.48 10.35
CA LYS A 57 -19.65 3.77 9.80
C LYS A 57 -18.62 4.87 10.04
N SER A 58 -18.03 4.98 11.23
CA SER A 58 -17.06 6.03 11.54
C SER A 58 -15.76 5.89 10.72
N VAL A 59 -15.32 4.64 10.49
CA VAL A 59 -14.14 4.34 9.67
C VAL A 59 -14.39 4.65 8.20
N LYS A 60 -15.58 4.31 7.70
CA LYS A 60 -16.00 4.65 6.33
C LYS A 60 -16.07 6.16 6.12
N GLU A 61 -16.72 6.89 7.01
CA GLU A 61 -16.81 8.35 6.94
C GLU A 61 -15.43 9.03 6.94
N MET A 62 -14.49 8.52 7.75
CA MET A 62 -13.12 9.00 7.76
C MET A 62 -12.40 8.69 6.43
N THR A 63 -12.63 7.51 5.87
CA THR A 63 -12.07 7.10 4.57
C THR A 63 -12.60 7.96 3.43
N ASP A 64 -13.91 8.21 3.39
CA ASP A 64 -14.57 9.06 2.39
C ASP A 64 -14.03 10.51 2.46
N LYS A 65 -13.82 11.02 3.69
CA LYS A 65 -13.20 12.32 3.90
C LYS A 65 -11.76 12.36 3.39
N ALA A 66 -10.96 11.34 3.67
CA ALA A 66 -9.59 11.24 3.18
C ALA A 66 -9.56 11.17 1.64
N GLU A 67 -10.43 10.37 1.02
CA GLU A 67 -10.55 10.30 -0.44
C GLU A 67 -10.87 11.67 -1.05
N LYS A 68 -11.81 12.43 -0.45
CA LYS A 68 -12.14 13.79 -0.89
C LYS A 68 -10.95 14.74 -0.79
N ILE A 69 -10.18 14.67 0.30
CA ILE A 69 -8.96 15.47 0.49
C ILE A 69 -7.96 15.17 -0.63
N ILE A 70 -7.63 13.89 -0.85
CA ILE A 70 -6.64 13.48 -1.86
C ILE A 70 -7.08 13.87 -3.27
N LYS A 71 -8.35 13.66 -3.64
CA LYS A 71 -8.88 14.09 -4.95
C LYS A 71 -8.77 15.60 -5.16
N THR A 72 -9.11 16.38 -4.13
CA THR A 72 -9.05 17.84 -4.20
C THR A 72 -7.61 18.33 -4.32
N LEU A 73 -6.69 17.78 -3.52
CA LEU A 73 -5.27 18.09 -3.58
C LEU A 73 -4.68 17.74 -4.95
N TYR A 74 -5.02 16.57 -5.50
CA TYR A 74 -4.56 16.16 -6.83
C TYR A 74 -4.98 17.17 -7.90
N ILE A 75 -6.27 17.51 -7.98
CA ILE A 75 -6.78 18.48 -8.96
C ILE A 75 -6.13 19.85 -8.77
N TYR A 76 -5.98 20.29 -7.52
CA TYR A 76 -5.35 21.57 -7.20
C TYR A 76 -3.88 21.60 -7.63
N LEU A 77 -3.12 20.54 -7.33
CA LEU A 77 -1.69 20.45 -7.64
C LEU A 77 -1.42 20.31 -9.13
N ILE A 78 -2.28 19.62 -9.88
CA ILE A 78 -2.19 19.60 -11.35
C ILE A 78 -2.30 21.02 -11.91
N LYS A 79 -3.27 21.81 -11.42
CA LYS A 79 -3.48 23.20 -11.85
C LYS A 79 -2.39 24.17 -11.36
N ASN A 80 -1.89 23.98 -10.13
CA ASN A 80 -0.98 24.90 -9.44
C ASN A 80 0.44 24.33 -9.25
N ASN A 81 0.88 23.50 -10.18
CA ASN A 81 2.08 22.67 -10.04
C ASN A 81 3.40 23.43 -9.88
N LYS A 82 3.50 24.70 -10.28
CA LYS A 82 4.77 25.45 -10.26
C LYS A 82 5.28 25.75 -8.85
N LYS A 83 4.39 25.87 -7.87
CA LYS A 83 4.75 26.19 -6.48
C LYS A 83 5.24 24.97 -5.69
N PHE A 84 4.83 23.78 -6.08
CA PHE A 84 5.02 22.55 -5.30
C PHE A 84 5.97 21.55 -5.96
N LEU A 85 6.12 21.63 -7.29
CA LEU A 85 6.89 20.67 -8.06
C LEU A 85 7.95 21.41 -8.90
N PRO A 86 9.25 21.16 -8.65
CA PRO A 86 10.33 21.62 -9.51
C PRO A 86 10.12 21.22 -10.98
N SER A 87 10.59 22.05 -11.91
CA SER A 87 10.51 21.79 -13.36
C SER A 87 11.17 20.48 -13.77
N ASP A 88 12.29 20.16 -13.13
CA ASP A 88 13.17 19.06 -13.55
C ASP A 88 12.53 17.69 -13.27
N ILE A 89 11.74 17.60 -12.20
CA ILE A 89 11.01 16.38 -11.82
C ILE A 89 9.88 16.11 -12.83
N LYS A 90 9.17 17.15 -13.25
CA LYS A 90 8.08 17.05 -14.25
C LYS A 90 8.59 16.55 -15.58
N ASN A 91 9.73 17.07 -16.04
CA ASN A 91 10.30 16.72 -17.33
C ASN A 91 10.75 15.25 -17.39
N LYS A 92 11.09 14.66 -16.24
CA LYS A 92 11.56 13.26 -16.16
C LYS A 92 10.42 12.23 -16.16
N TRP A 93 9.30 12.52 -15.50
CA TRP A 93 8.24 11.52 -15.24
C TRP A 93 6.84 11.94 -15.69
N GLY A 94 6.65 13.17 -16.16
CA GLY A 94 5.35 13.77 -16.41
C GLY A 94 4.74 14.43 -15.17
N LEU A 95 3.76 15.30 -15.39
CA LEU A 95 3.16 16.11 -14.34
C LEU A 95 2.31 15.26 -13.39
N GLU A 96 1.48 14.37 -13.93
CA GLU A 96 0.54 13.53 -13.21
C GLU A 96 1.25 12.58 -12.24
N ARG A 97 2.35 11.96 -12.71
CA ARG A 97 3.21 11.11 -11.86
C ARG A 97 3.86 11.94 -10.76
N SER A 98 4.43 13.09 -11.11
CA SER A 98 5.09 13.98 -10.15
C SER A 98 4.12 14.46 -9.04
N VAL A 99 2.88 14.79 -9.40
CA VAL A 99 1.84 15.15 -8.42
C VAL A 99 1.47 13.95 -7.55
N SER A 100 1.31 12.76 -8.13
CA SER A 100 0.97 11.54 -7.40
C SER A 100 2.04 11.20 -6.35
N ASP A 101 3.31 11.27 -6.74
CA ASP A 101 4.45 10.95 -5.87
C ASP A 101 4.60 12.00 -4.76
N PHE A 102 4.36 13.27 -5.08
CA PHE A 102 4.35 14.34 -4.07
C PHE A 102 3.23 14.16 -3.04
N ILE A 103 2.02 13.78 -3.47
CA ILE A 103 0.91 13.46 -2.57
C ILE A 103 1.23 12.23 -1.72
N ALA A 104 1.78 11.16 -2.32
CA ALA A 104 2.16 9.95 -1.61
C ALA A 104 3.26 10.20 -0.56
N GLY A 105 4.08 11.23 -0.74
CA GLY A 105 5.09 11.67 0.22
C GLY A 105 4.56 12.56 1.35
N MET A 106 3.29 12.96 1.34
CA MET A 106 2.72 13.78 2.40
C MET A 106 2.44 12.96 3.66
N THR A 107 2.54 13.59 4.82
CA THR A 107 1.91 13.08 6.05
C THR A 107 0.44 13.47 6.09
N ASP A 108 -0.38 12.72 6.82
CA ASP A 108 -1.80 13.04 7.00
C ASP A 108 -2.02 14.48 7.47
N LYS A 109 -1.23 14.92 8.47
CA LYS A 109 -1.29 16.29 8.99
C LYS A 109 -1.01 17.32 7.89
N PHE A 110 0.05 17.12 7.11
CA PHE A 110 0.39 18.04 6.02
C PHE A 110 -0.69 18.08 4.94
N ALA A 111 -1.24 16.92 4.55
CA ALA A 111 -2.31 16.84 3.56
C ALA A 111 -3.58 17.58 4.02
N ILE A 112 -3.96 17.40 5.29
CA ILE A 112 -5.10 18.09 5.91
C ILE A 112 -4.85 19.61 5.97
N ASP A 113 -3.67 20.04 6.43
CA ASP A 113 -3.33 21.46 6.54
C ASP A 113 -3.31 22.14 5.16
N LEU A 114 -2.75 21.46 4.14
CA LEU A 114 -2.75 21.96 2.78
C LEU A 114 -4.17 22.04 2.21
N TYR A 115 -4.98 21.00 2.43
CA TYR A 115 -6.38 20.98 2.01
C TYR A 115 -7.19 22.14 2.62
N ASN A 116 -6.98 22.43 3.90
CA ASN A 116 -7.65 23.53 4.59
C ASN A 116 -7.18 24.91 4.10
N LYS A 117 -5.94 25.04 3.60
CA LYS A 117 -5.41 26.31 3.05
C LYS A 117 -5.92 26.62 1.64
N ILE A 118 -6.29 25.60 0.88
CA ILE A 118 -6.75 25.75 -0.52
C ILE A 118 -8.27 25.79 -0.64
N ARG A 119 -8.99 25.51 0.46
CA ARG A 119 -10.44 25.64 0.60
C ARG A 119 -10.78 27.05 1.08
#